data_AF-A0A3M1SR30-F1
#
_entry.id   AF-A0A3M1SR30-F1
#
_cell.length_a   1.000
_cell.length_b   1.000
_cell.length_c   1.000
_cell.angle_alpha   90.00
_cell.angle_beta   90.00
_cell.angle_gamma   90.00
#
_symmetry.space_group_name_H-M   'P 1'
#
loop_
_entity.id
_entity.type
_entity.pdbx_description
1 polymer ?
#
loop_
_entity_poly.entity_id
_entity_poly.type
_entity_poly.pdbx_seq_one_letter_code
_entity_poly.pdbx_strand_id
1 'polypeptide(L)'
;MSDEHLRRLERRMAAGESAAAAAWLSERMRQGAIARETLRLASALGVHAAAAALGAPPPSADPHAWIGELGRLGKATATRAALALARAALPRFADVLPRDERPANALEVVEAWLDAPSASPEAEALRVAARLASEAADDAARLAAVEAHADDESAFAAYAASAAAAAAAALTEADWQRALARAADDAGAVLGDERAREVVREALLPAELRGLP
;
A
#
# COMPACT_ATOMS: atom_id res chain seq x y z
N MET A 1 0.12 31.24 18.30
CA MET A 1 0.82 31.49 17.02
C MET A 1 -0.22 31.98 16.03
N SER A 2 0.05 33.06 15.29
CA SER A 2 -0.98 33.76 14.50
C SER A 2 -1.34 33.01 13.22
N ASP A 3 -2.62 33.03 12.84
CA ASP A 3 -3.14 32.60 11.53
C ASP A 3 -2.34 33.20 10.36
N GLU A 4 -1.81 34.41 10.52
CA GLU A 4 -0.95 35.06 9.52
C GLU A 4 0.36 34.29 9.25
N HIS A 5 0.88 33.55 10.24
CA HIS A 5 2.09 32.74 10.04
C HIS A 5 1.83 31.58 9.07
N LEU A 6 0.70 30.86 9.25
CA LEU A 6 0.31 29.75 8.38
C LEU A 6 0.01 30.25 6.96
N ARG A 7 -0.75 31.35 6.82
CA ARG A 7 -1.02 31.96 5.51
C ARG A 7 0.27 32.37 4.78
N ARG A 8 1.27 32.86 5.51
CA ARG A 8 2.57 33.19 4.92
C ARG A 8 3.32 31.94 4.43
N LEU A 9 3.28 30.84 5.18
CA LEU A 9 3.87 29.56 4.75
C LEU A 9 3.15 29.00 3.52
N GLU A 10 1.82 29.08 3.48
CA GLU A 10 1.01 28.64 2.33
C GLU A 10 1.35 29.44 1.06
N ARG A 11 1.49 30.76 1.16
CA ARG A 11 1.92 31.60 0.02
C ARG A 11 3.30 31.21 -0.50
N ARG A 12 4.26 30.90 0.39
CA ARG A 12 5.62 30.45 0.00
C ARG A 12 5.61 29.05 -0.60
N MET A 13 4.80 28.16 -0.06
CA MET A 13 4.59 26.82 -0.61
C MET A 13 3.97 26.90 -2.01
N ALA A 14 2.97 27.76 -2.22
CA ALA A 14 2.39 28.02 -3.55
C ALA A 14 3.40 28.63 -4.53
N ALA A 15 4.45 29.29 -4.05
CA ALA A 15 5.59 29.74 -4.84
C ALA A 15 6.64 28.64 -5.12
N GLY A 16 6.39 27.40 -4.68
CA GLY A 16 7.27 26.25 -4.90
C GLY A 16 8.37 26.07 -3.84
N GLU A 17 8.32 26.78 -2.72
CA GLU A 17 9.35 26.63 -1.67
C GLU A 17 9.13 25.37 -0.82
N SER A 18 9.81 24.26 -1.14
CA SER A 18 9.68 22.97 -0.42
C SER A 18 9.95 23.08 1.09
N ALA A 19 10.88 23.95 1.51
CA ALA A 19 11.15 24.21 2.93
C ALA A 19 9.94 24.82 3.66
N ALA A 20 9.11 25.60 2.94
CA ALA A 20 7.88 26.15 3.51
C ALA A 20 6.81 25.07 3.72
N ALA A 21 6.73 24.07 2.83
CA ALA A 21 5.83 22.92 2.99
C ALA A 21 6.16 22.12 4.27
N ALA A 22 7.44 21.82 4.49
CA ALA A 22 7.88 21.14 5.71
C ALA A 22 7.56 21.95 6.97
N ALA A 23 7.88 23.26 6.98
CA ALA A 23 7.56 24.15 8.10
C ALA A 23 6.05 24.24 8.37
N TRP A 24 5.22 24.26 7.31
CA TRP A 24 3.77 24.24 7.42
C TRP A 24 3.28 22.95 8.08
N LEU A 25 3.77 21.78 7.64
CA LEU A 25 3.43 20.48 8.24
C LEU A 25 3.84 20.41 9.72
N SER A 26 5.05 20.87 10.07
CA SER A 26 5.50 20.93 11.46
C SER A 26 4.58 21.78 12.32
N GLU A 27 4.14 22.93 11.81
CA GLU A 27 3.22 23.83 12.53
C GLU A 27 1.82 23.22 12.67
N ARG A 28 1.29 22.59 11.61
CA ARG A 28 0.01 21.87 11.64
C ARG A 28 0.03 20.71 12.64
N MET A 29 1.13 19.95 12.69
CA MET A 29 1.34 18.91 13.70
C MET A 29 1.41 19.48 15.12
N ARG A 30 2.14 20.59 15.31
CA ARG A 30 2.26 21.27 16.62
C ARG A 30 0.90 21.77 17.14
N GLN A 31 0.01 22.19 16.24
CA GLN A 31 -1.36 22.60 16.55
C GLN A 31 -2.31 21.40 16.75
N GLY A 32 -1.86 20.17 16.55
CA GLY A 32 -2.69 18.95 16.63
C GLY A 32 -3.65 18.79 15.45
N ALA A 33 -3.50 19.57 14.39
CA ALA A 33 -4.38 19.54 13.24
C ALA A 33 -4.01 18.43 12.23
N ILE A 34 -2.80 17.89 12.34
CA ILE A 34 -2.35 16.67 11.64
C ILE A 34 -1.65 15.78 12.67
N ALA A 35 -2.00 14.50 12.72
CA ALA A 35 -1.36 13.55 13.62
C ALA A 35 0.08 13.24 13.17
N ARG A 36 0.96 12.95 14.12
CA ARG A 36 2.36 12.61 13.82
C ARG A 36 2.44 11.32 12.99
N GLU A 37 1.54 10.38 13.25
CA GLU A 37 1.39 9.11 12.55
C GLU A 37 1.05 9.34 11.08
N THR A 38 0.19 10.33 10.78
CA THR A 38 -0.13 10.74 9.41
C THR A 38 1.09 11.27 8.67
N LEU A 39 1.94 12.07 9.34
CA LEU A 39 3.19 12.54 8.73
C LEU A 39 4.19 11.39 8.53
N ARG A 40 4.24 10.41 9.44
CA ARG A 40 5.10 9.22 9.29
C ARG A 40 4.68 8.39 8.08
N LEU A 41 3.37 8.20 7.91
CA LEU A 41 2.81 7.56 6.71
C LEU A 41 3.18 8.34 5.45
N ALA A 42 2.92 9.66 5.42
CA ALA A 42 3.27 10.49 4.28
C ALA A 42 4.77 10.43 3.93
N SER A 43 5.64 10.45 4.94
CA SER A 43 7.09 10.26 4.77
C SER A 43 7.43 8.91 4.15
N ALA A 44 6.85 7.82 4.65
CA ALA A 44 7.04 6.46 4.09
C ALA A 44 6.52 6.34 2.65
N LEU A 45 5.53 7.15 2.28
CA LEU A 45 4.97 7.21 0.91
C LEU A 45 5.75 8.15 -0.02
N GLY A 46 6.85 8.76 0.45
CA GLY A 46 7.72 9.61 -0.35
C GLY A 46 7.35 11.09 -0.37
N VAL A 47 6.49 11.57 0.54
CA VAL A 47 6.26 13.01 0.69
C VAL A 47 7.47 13.65 1.39
N HIS A 48 8.38 14.22 0.60
CA HIS A 48 9.65 14.78 1.09
C HIS A 48 9.45 15.86 2.15
N ALA A 49 8.43 16.71 2.00
CA ALA A 49 8.08 17.71 3.00
C ALA A 49 7.74 17.08 4.38
N ALA A 50 7.07 15.91 4.39
CA ALA A 50 6.73 15.21 5.62
C ALA A 50 7.97 14.58 6.28
N ALA A 51 8.88 14.01 5.49
CA ALA A 51 10.17 13.51 5.97
C ALA A 51 10.99 14.65 6.63
N ALA A 52 11.10 15.80 5.94
CA ALA A 52 11.79 16.98 6.45
C ALA A 52 11.14 17.52 7.73
N ALA A 53 9.80 17.59 7.78
CA ALA A 53 9.06 18.04 8.96
C ALA A 53 9.26 17.15 10.20
N LEU A 54 9.53 15.85 9.98
CA LEU A 54 9.82 14.87 11.02
C LEU A 54 11.31 14.78 11.37
N GLY A 55 12.20 15.35 10.55
CA GLY A 55 13.64 15.08 10.60
C GLY A 55 13.97 13.62 10.28
N ALA A 56 13.16 12.96 9.45
CA ALA A 56 13.33 11.57 9.04
C ALA A 56 14.15 11.48 7.74
N PRO A 57 14.88 10.36 7.52
CA PRO A 57 15.48 10.09 6.21
C PRO A 57 14.39 9.92 5.13
N PRO A 58 14.74 10.08 3.84
CA PRO A 58 13.85 9.70 2.75
C PRO A 58 13.53 8.20 2.83
N PRO A 59 12.37 7.75 2.31
CA PRO A 59 12.03 6.34 2.30
C PRO A 59 13.05 5.53 1.49
N SER A 60 13.24 4.28 1.87
CA SER A 60 14.14 3.39 1.13
C SER A 60 13.74 3.28 -0.35
N ALA A 61 14.72 3.20 -1.25
CA ALA A 61 14.49 2.86 -2.67
C ALA A 61 14.26 1.35 -2.85
N ASP A 62 14.76 0.52 -1.93
CA ASP A 62 14.51 -0.92 -1.92
C ASP A 62 13.04 -1.20 -1.55
N PRO A 63 12.27 -1.89 -2.43
CA PRO A 63 10.88 -2.24 -2.18
C PRO A 63 10.66 -3.01 -0.87
N HIS A 64 11.53 -3.96 -0.54
CA HIS A 64 11.38 -4.75 0.69
C HIS A 64 11.50 -3.90 1.95
N ALA A 65 12.53 -3.04 2.01
CA ALA A 65 12.69 -2.10 3.11
C ALA A 65 11.51 -1.13 3.20
N TRP A 66 10.99 -0.65 2.06
CA TRP A 66 9.83 0.24 2.01
C TRP A 66 8.55 -0.41 2.56
N ILE A 67 8.26 -1.66 2.17
CA ILE A 67 7.15 -2.44 2.74
C ILE A 67 7.34 -2.63 4.24
N GLY A 68 8.56 -2.95 4.67
CA GLY A 68 8.90 -3.08 6.08
C GLY A 68 8.65 -1.80 6.87
N GLU A 69 8.88 -0.62 6.27
CA GLU A 69 8.50 0.67 6.84
C GLU A 69 6.98 0.80 7.01
N LEU A 70 6.19 0.46 5.98
CA LEU A 70 4.73 0.48 6.06
C LEU A 70 4.22 -0.50 7.12
N GLY A 71 4.86 -1.66 7.25
CA GLY A 71 4.54 -2.63 8.28
C GLY A 71 4.75 -2.10 9.70
N ARG A 72 5.85 -1.36 9.94
CA ARG A 72 6.10 -0.69 11.23
C ARG A 72 5.06 0.38 11.59
N LEU A 73 4.29 0.89 10.62
CA LEU A 73 3.17 1.81 10.85
C LEU A 73 1.87 1.09 11.26
N GLY A 74 1.86 -0.24 11.23
CA GLY A 74 0.79 -1.08 11.73
C GLY A 74 0.18 -1.98 10.65
N LYS A 75 -0.36 -3.12 11.10
CA LYS A 75 -0.96 -4.17 10.25
C LYS A 75 -1.98 -3.62 9.25
N ALA A 76 -2.92 -2.80 9.72
CA ALA A 76 -3.96 -2.23 8.86
C ALA A 76 -3.42 -1.33 7.74
N THR A 77 -2.37 -0.55 8.00
CA THR A 77 -1.73 0.32 7.00
C THR A 77 -1.12 -0.50 5.87
N ALA A 78 -0.33 -1.52 6.21
CA ALA A 78 0.30 -2.34 5.20
C ALA A 78 -0.71 -3.25 4.47
N THR A 79 -1.76 -3.74 5.15
CA THR A 79 -2.84 -4.47 4.49
C THR A 79 -3.58 -3.58 3.48
N ARG A 80 -3.85 -2.30 3.80
CA ARG A 80 -4.41 -1.36 2.83
C ARG A 80 -3.46 -1.09 1.65
N ALA A 81 -2.14 -1.02 1.89
CA ALA A 81 -1.15 -0.91 0.82
C ALA A 81 -1.21 -2.13 -0.13
N ALA A 82 -1.19 -3.34 0.43
CA ALA A 82 -1.26 -4.57 -0.34
C ALA A 82 -2.58 -4.69 -1.12
N LEU A 83 -3.71 -4.31 -0.50
CA LEU A 83 -5.02 -4.25 -1.16
C LEU A 83 -5.00 -3.31 -2.37
N ALA A 84 -4.39 -2.12 -2.24
CA ALA A 84 -4.28 -1.16 -3.33
C ALA A 84 -3.43 -1.70 -4.50
N LEU A 85 -2.29 -2.34 -4.19
CA LEU A 85 -1.43 -2.98 -5.18
C LEU A 85 -2.16 -4.11 -5.92
N ALA A 86 -2.82 -4.99 -5.17
CA ALA A 86 -3.58 -6.11 -5.75
C ALA A 86 -4.72 -5.62 -6.66
N ARG A 87 -5.44 -4.56 -6.25
CA ARG A 87 -6.47 -3.92 -7.11
C ARG A 87 -5.90 -3.36 -8.40
N ALA A 88 -4.75 -2.68 -8.33
CA ALA A 88 -4.10 -2.14 -9.53
C ALA A 88 -3.60 -3.24 -10.48
N ALA A 89 -3.27 -4.42 -9.96
CA ALA A 89 -2.84 -5.57 -10.75
C ALA A 89 -4.01 -6.41 -11.31
N LEU A 90 -5.22 -6.30 -10.73
CA LEU A 90 -6.40 -7.09 -11.09
C LEU A 90 -6.78 -7.05 -12.59
N PRO A 91 -6.72 -5.91 -13.31
CA PRO A 91 -7.04 -5.90 -14.74
C PRO A 91 -6.18 -6.87 -15.56
N ARG A 92 -4.87 -6.97 -15.26
CA ARG A 92 -3.99 -7.91 -15.97
C ARG A 92 -4.32 -9.36 -15.67
N PHE A 93 -4.77 -9.64 -14.46
CA PHE A 93 -5.26 -10.96 -14.12
C PHE A 93 -6.51 -11.32 -14.95
N ALA A 94 -7.44 -10.38 -15.10
CA ALA A 94 -8.65 -10.61 -15.90
C ALA A 94 -8.35 -10.86 -17.39
N ASP A 95 -7.24 -10.34 -17.91
CA ASP A 95 -6.80 -10.62 -19.29
C ASP A 95 -6.40 -12.10 -19.48
N VAL A 96 -5.80 -12.72 -18.45
CA VAL A 96 -5.35 -14.12 -18.47
C VAL A 96 -6.47 -15.09 -18.06
N LEU A 97 -7.24 -14.74 -17.03
CA LEU A 97 -8.31 -15.57 -16.47
C LEU A 97 -9.64 -14.79 -16.38
N PRO A 98 -10.28 -14.48 -17.52
CA PRO A 98 -11.42 -13.55 -17.59
C PRO A 98 -12.69 -14.00 -16.86
N ARG A 99 -12.76 -15.24 -16.37
CA ARG A 99 -13.91 -15.80 -15.66
C ARG A 99 -13.62 -16.17 -14.21
N ASP A 100 -12.40 -15.92 -13.74
CA ASP A 100 -12.03 -16.24 -12.38
C ASP A 100 -12.33 -15.06 -11.45
N GLU A 101 -13.41 -15.18 -10.69
CA GLU A 101 -13.85 -14.15 -9.74
C GLU A 101 -13.16 -14.27 -8.38
N ARG A 102 -12.36 -15.33 -8.15
CA ARG A 102 -11.73 -15.63 -6.85
C ARG A 102 -10.87 -14.47 -6.35
N PRO A 103 -10.02 -13.79 -7.16
CA PRO A 103 -9.22 -12.68 -6.67
C PRO A 103 -10.06 -11.47 -6.26
N ALA A 104 -11.04 -11.07 -7.06
CA ALA A 104 -11.93 -9.95 -6.72
C ALA A 104 -12.66 -10.21 -5.40
N ASN A 105 -13.25 -11.39 -5.24
CA ASN A 105 -13.94 -11.82 -4.02
C ASN A 105 -12.99 -11.81 -2.79
N ALA A 106 -11.74 -12.23 -2.96
CA ALA A 106 -10.75 -12.19 -1.87
C ALA A 106 -10.43 -10.76 -1.43
N LEU A 107 -10.30 -9.81 -2.37
CA LEU A 107 -10.05 -8.40 -2.07
C LEU A 107 -11.22 -7.75 -1.34
N GLU A 108 -12.46 -8.10 -1.70
CA GLU A 108 -13.66 -7.64 -0.99
C GLU A 108 -13.69 -8.10 0.48
N VAL A 109 -13.31 -9.35 0.75
CA VAL A 109 -13.24 -9.88 2.13
C VAL A 109 -12.17 -9.14 2.95
N VAL A 110 -11.01 -8.85 2.35
CA VAL A 110 -9.95 -8.07 3.01
C VAL A 110 -10.39 -6.64 3.32
N GLU A 111 -11.13 -6.01 2.40
CA GLU A 111 -11.70 -4.67 2.62
C GLU A 111 -12.73 -4.67 3.75
N ALA A 112 -13.66 -5.63 3.75
CA ALA A 112 -14.65 -5.77 4.83
C ALA A 112 -13.97 -5.92 6.21
N TRP A 113 -12.89 -6.71 6.29
CA TRP A 113 -12.11 -6.82 7.52
C TRP A 113 -11.41 -5.51 7.91
N LEU A 114 -10.88 -4.75 6.95
CA LEU A 114 -10.24 -3.46 7.23
C LEU A 114 -11.20 -2.44 7.83
N ASP A 115 -12.50 -2.58 7.55
CA ASP A 115 -13.56 -1.75 8.12
C ASP A 115 -13.96 -2.20 9.54
N ALA A 116 -13.87 -3.50 9.85
CA ALA A 116 -14.25 -4.06 11.16
C ALA A 116 -13.27 -5.10 11.76
N PRO A 117 -11.98 -4.79 11.99
CA PRO A 117 -10.95 -5.80 12.28
C PRO A 117 -11.19 -6.69 13.53
N SER A 118 -12.06 -6.25 14.44
CA SER A 118 -12.37 -6.89 15.73
C SER A 118 -13.58 -7.83 15.70
N ALA A 119 -14.33 -7.93 14.60
CA ALA A 119 -15.49 -8.81 14.53
C ALA A 119 -15.05 -10.28 14.35
N SER A 120 -15.12 -11.07 15.44
CA SER A 120 -14.75 -12.50 15.54
C SER A 120 -15.16 -13.42 14.35
N PRO A 121 -16.35 -13.31 13.72
CA PRO A 121 -16.70 -14.16 12.57
C PRO A 121 -15.87 -13.89 11.29
N GLU A 122 -15.17 -12.76 11.20
CA GLU A 122 -14.39 -12.39 10.01
C GLU A 122 -13.03 -13.09 9.96
N ALA A 123 -12.50 -13.58 11.08
CA ALA A 123 -11.23 -14.30 11.10
C ALA A 123 -11.30 -15.61 10.28
N GLU A 124 -12.43 -16.31 10.32
CA GLU A 124 -12.64 -17.53 9.52
C GLU A 124 -12.90 -17.18 8.05
N ALA A 125 -13.69 -16.14 7.78
CA ALA A 125 -13.91 -15.64 6.42
C ALA A 125 -12.58 -15.22 5.75
N LEU A 126 -11.69 -14.55 6.49
CA LEU A 126 -10.36 -14.20 6.01
C LEU A 126 -9.49 -15.42 5.75
N ARG A 127 -9.53 -16.46 6.61
CA ARG A 127 -8.79 -17.71 6.35
C ARG A 127 -9.29 -18.39 5.08
N VAL A 128 -10.61 -18.44 4.88
CA VAL A 128 -11.21 -19.00 3.67
C VAL A 128 -10.81 -18.17 2.44
N ALA A 129 -10.88 -16.84 2.51
CA ALA A 129 -10.45 -15.96 1.43
C ALA A 129 -8.95 -16.11 1.13
N ALA A 130 -8.10 -16.18 2.15
CA ALA A 130 -6.66 -16.44 2.00
C ALA A 130 -6.39 -17.78 1.31
N ARG A 131 -7.10 -18.84 1.71
CA ARG A 131 -6.97 -20.15 1.08
C ARG A 131 -7.43 -20.11 -0.37
N LEU A 132 -8.62 -19.57 -0.67
CA LEU A 132 -9.14 -19.48 -2.04
C LEU A 132 -8.22 -18.66 -2.94
N ALA A 133 -7.69 -17.55 -2.42
CA ALA A 133 -6.69 -16.77 -3.13
C ALA A 133 -5.42 -17.59 -3.39
N SER A 134 -4.90 -18.34 -2.41
CA SER A 134 -3.74 -19.21 -2.58
C SER A 134 -3.98 -20.34 -3.60
N GLU A 135 -5.13 -21.02 -3.55
CA GLU A 135 -5.48 -22.11 -4.48
C GLU A 135 -5.53 -21.60 -5.93
N ALA A 136 -6.18 -20.46 -6.11
CA ALA A 136 -6.25 -19.83 -7.42
C ALA A 136 -4.87 -19.33 -7.90
N ALA A 137 -3.92 -19.11 -6.98
CA ALA A 137 -2.51 -18.79 -7.31
C ALA A 137 -1.81 -19.97 -7.93
N ASP A 138 -1.96 -21.11 -7.28
CA ASP A 138 -1.36 -22.35 -7.73
C ASP A 138 -1.96 -22.76 -9.09
N ASP A 139 -3.26 -22.54 -9.30
CA ASP A 139 -3.93 -22.77 -10.59
C ASP A 139 -3.38 -21.87 -11.70
N ALA A 140 -3.33 -20.55 -11.47
CA ALA A 140 -2.78 -19.59 -12.42
C ALA A 140 -1.31 -19.90 -12.74
N ALA A 141 -0.53 -20.24 -11.70
CA ALA A 141 0.88 -20.58 -11.86
C ALA A 141 1.08 -21.85 -12.71
N ARG A 142 0.23 -22.86 -12.52
CA ARG A 142 0.24 -24.08 -13.34
C ARG A 142 -0.15 -23.79 -14.78
N LEU A 143 -1.20 -22.99 -15.01
CA LEU A 143 -1.65 -22.64 -16.36
C LEU A 143 -0.55 -21.92 -17.14
N ALA A 144 0.08 -20.93 -16.53
CA ALA A 144 1.16 -20.20 -17.20
C ALA A 144 2.44 -21.03 -17.38
N ALA A 145 2.74 -21.96 -16.46
CA ALA A 145 3.83 -22.95 -16.67
C ALA A 145 3.54 -23.91 -17.84
N VAL A 146 2.27 -24.23 -18.10
CA VAL A 146 1.84 -25.05 -19.24
C VAL A 146 1.88 -24.24 -20.54
N GLU A 147 1.54 -22.96 -20.50
CA GLU A 147 1.49 -22.09 -21.69
C GLU A 147 2.86 -21.57 -22.14
N ALA A 148 3.89 -21.64 -21.28
CA ALA A 148 5.32 -21.51 -21.61
C ALA A 148 5.65 -20.46 -22.69
N HIS A 149 5.07 -19.27 -22.58
CA HIS A 149 5.66 -18.05 -23.11
C HIS A 149 6.35 -17.35 -21.94
N ALA A 150 7.67 -17.49 -21.93
CA ALA A 150 8.57 -17.00 -20.88
C ALA A 150 8.55 -15.47 -20.67
N ASP A 151 7.76 -14.73 -21.46
CA ASP A 151 7.68 -13.28 -21.41
C ASP A 151 6.53 -12.77 -20.51
N ASP A 152 5.71 -13.65 -19.90
CA ASP A 152 4.55 -13.25 -19.08
C ASP A 152 4.70 -13.56 -17.57
N GLU A 153 5.90 -13.37 -17.02
CA GLU A 153 6.16 -13.35 -15.56
C GLU A 153 5.28 -12.32 -14.82
N SER A 154 4.74 -11.33 -15.54
CA SER A 154 3.88 -10.28 -14.99
C SER A 154 2.50 -10.77 -14.53
N ALA A 155 1.98 -11.86 -15.11
CA ALA A 155 0.70 -12.45 -14.69
C ALA A 155 0.79 -13.17 -13.32
N PHE A 156 1.93 -13.80 -13.04
CA PHE A 156 2.18 -14.54 -11.79
C PHE A 156 2.27 -13.64 -10.56
N ALA A 157 2.85 -12.48 -10.76
CA ALA A 157 3.11 -11.52 -9.72
C ALA A 157 1.81 -10.79 -9.30
N ALA A 158 0.94 -10.41 -10.24
CA ALA A 158 -0.38 -9.85 -9.91
C ALA A 158 -1.18 -10.77 -8.97
N TYR A 159 -0.99 -12.06 -9.19
CA TYR A 159 -1.61 -13.12 -8.44
C TYR A 159 -1.07 -13.21 -7.00
N ALA A 160 0.24 -13.35 -6.83
CA ALA A 160 0.83 -13.57 -5.52
C ALA A 160 0.71 -12.32 -4.60
N ALA A 161 0.56 -11.12 -5.18
CA ALA A 161 0.12 -9.92 -4.46
C ALA A 161 -1.30 -10.05 -3.86
N SER A 162 -2.26 -10.61 -4.61
CA SER A 162 -3.63 -10.86 -4.13
C SER A 162 -3.68 -11.96 -3.06
N ALA A 163 -2.91 -13.04 -3.25
CA ALA A 163 -2.81 -14.14 -2.29
C ALA A 163 -2.13 -13.69 -0.98
N ALA A 164 -1.09 -12.87 -1.08
CA ALA A 164 -0.40 -12.31 0.07
C ALA A 164 -1.26 -11.29 0.84
N ALA A 165 -2.04 -10.45 0.16
CA ALA A 165 -2.96 -9.52 0.81
C ALA A 165 -4.04 -10.26 1.65
N ALA A 166 -4.58 -11.35 1.11
CA ALA A 166 -5.55 -12.19 1.81
C ALA A 166 -4.90 -12.98 2.97
N ALA A 167 -3.69 -13.52 2.76
CA ALA A 167 -2.96 -14.25 3.79
C ALA A 167 -2.51 -13.34 4.96
N ALA A 168 -2.07 -12.11 4.65
CA ALA A 168 -1.64 -11.10 5.62
C ALA A 168 -2.69 -10.83 6.73
N ALA A 169 -3.98 -10.87 6.42
CA ALA A 169 -5.02 -10.61 7.42
C ALA A 169 -5.16 -11.75 8.45
N ALA A 170 -5.01 -13.01 8.04
CA ALA A 170 -5.27 -14.20 8.85
C ALA A 170 -4.04 -14.74 9.63
N LEU A 171 -2.85 -14.24 9.34
CA LEU A 171 -1.58 -14.81 9.76
C LEU A 171 -0.95 -14.12 10.99
N THR A 172 0.04 -14.81 11.60
CA THR A 172 0.90 -14.25 12.65
C THR A 172 1.70 -13.06 12.13
N GLU A 173 2.24 -12.21 13.01
CA GLU A 173 3.03 -11.03 12.62
C GLU A 173 4.20 -11.39 11.68
N ALA A 174 4.92 -12.49 11.97
CA ALA A 174 6.07 -12.90 11.16
C ALA A 174 5.66 -13.41 9.77
N ASP A 175 4.53 -14.10 9.70
CA ASP A 175 3.98 -14.61 8.44
C ASP A 175 3.39 -13.48 7.58
N TRP A 176 2.78 -12.49 8.22
CA TRP A 176 2.28 -11.28 7.58
C TRP A 176 3.39 -10.44 6.93
N GLN A 177 4.53 -10.24 7.60
CA GLN A 177 5.66 -9.50 7.01
C GLN A 177 6.20 -10.19 5.75
N ARG A 178 6.28 -11.54 5.79
CA ARG A 178 6.72 -12.33 4.62
C ARG A 178 5.74 -12.24 3.47
N ALA A 179 4.43 -12.30 3.76
CA ALA A 179 3.41 -12.13 2.75
C ALA A 179 3.50 -10.75 2.09
N LEU A 180 3.59 -9.68 2.88
CA LEU A 180 3.72 -8.32 2.34
C LEU A 180 4.96 -8.10 1.49
N ALA A 181 6.11 -8.64 1.92
CA ALA A 181 7.35 -8.53 1.15
C ALA A 181 7.16 -9.13 -0.25
N ARG A 182 6.63 -10.35 -0.30
CA ARG A 182 6.30 -11.03 -1.55
C ARG A 182 5.31 -10.22 -2.39
N ALA A 183 4.26 -9.68 -1.76
CA ALA A 183 3.23 -8.91 -2.45
C ALA A 183 3.76 -7.69 -3.21
N ALA A 184 4.80 -7.01 -2.71
CA ALA A 184 5.35 -5.88 -3.44
C ALA A 184 6.51 -6.23 -4.37
N ASP A 185 7.23 -7.35 -4.18
CA ASP A 185 8.10 -7.88 -5.24
C ASP A 185 7.26 -8.18 -6.48
N ASP A 186 6.16 -8.86 -6.22
CA ASP A 186 5.15 -9.19 -7.19
C ASP A 186 4.56 -7.92 -7.83
N ALA A 187 4.00 -7.00 -7.04
CA ALA A 187 3.46 -5.77 -7.60
C ALA A 187 4.50 -4.93 -8.35
N GLY A 188 5.76 -4.94 -7.92
CA GLY A 188 6.90 -4.31 -8.60
C GLY A 188 7.19 -4.96 -9.96
N ALA A 189 7.18 -6.29 -10.05
CA ALA A 189 7.33 -7.02 -11.30
C ALA A 189 6.19 -6.73 -12.30
N VAL A 190 4.97 -6.50 -11.81
CA VAL A 190 3.81 -6.18 -12.67
C VAL A 190 3.79 -4.70 -13.05
N LEU A 191 3.71 -3.82 -12.06
CA LEU A 191 3.43 -2.41 -12.25
C LEU A 191 4.70 -1.60 -12.52
N GLY A 192 5.87 -2.10 -12.12
CA GLY A 192 7.08 -1.32 -11.90
C GLY A 192 7.10 -0.68 -10.52
N ASP A 193 8.28 -0.61 -9.89
CA ASP A 193 8.45 -0.10 -8.51
C ASP A 193 7.88 1.31 -8.31
N GLU A 194 8.09 2.20 -9.27
CA GLU A 194 7.61 3.59 -9.19
C GLU A 194 6.07 3.65 -9.22
N ARG A 195 5.44 2.89 -10.12
CA ARG A 195 3.98 2.84 -10.22
C ARG A 195 3.35 2.16 -9.01
N ALA A 196 3.97 1.10 -8.48
CA ALA A 196 3.53 0.44 -7.25
C ALA A 196 3.51 1.45 -6.07
N ARG A 197 4.57 2.24 -5.92
CA ARG A 197 4.64 3.31 -4.91
C ARG A 197 3.57 4.38 -5.10
N GLU A 198 3.34 4.80 -6.34
CA GLU A 198 2.30 5.77 -6.68
C GLU A 198 0.90 5.26 -6.32
N VAL A 199 0.56 4.02 -6.69
CA VAL A 199 -0.73 3.39 -6.35
C VAL A 199 -0.95 3.37 -4.83
N VAL A 200 0.06 2.97 -4.06
CA VAL A 200 -0.04 2.95 -2.60
C VAL A 200 -0.16 4.38 -2.04
N ARG A 201 0.57 5.34 -2.61
CA ARG A 201 0.47 6.75 -2.22
C ARG A 201 -0.93 7.30 -2.46
N GLU A 202 -1.51 7.08 -3.63
CA GLU A 202 -2.87 7.52 -3.96
C GLU A 202 -3.92 6.92 -3.01
N ALA A 203 -3.77 5.64 -2.68
CA ALA A 203 -4.69 4.92 -1.81
C ALA A 203 -4.61 5.37 -0.34
N LEU A 204 -3.39 5.56 0.19
CA LEU A 204 -3.18 5.77 1.63
C LEU A 204 -3.00 7.22 2.05
N LEU A 205 -2.55 8.09 1.14
CA LEU A 205 -2.24 9.47 1.50
C LEU A 205 -3.56 10.27 1.65
N PRO A 206 -3.78 10.97 2.78
CA PRO A 206 -4.92 11.86 2.94
C PRO A 206 -4.97 12.93 1.84
N ALA A 207 -6.17 13.31 1.42
CA ALA A 207 -6.37 14.26 0.32
C ALA A 207 -5.61 15.58 0.52
N GLU A 208 -5.58 16.10 1.75
CA GLU A 208 -4.87 17.33 2.12
C GLU A 208 -3.34 17.27 1.90
N LEU A 209 -2.75 16.07 1.78
CA LEU A 209 -1.32 15.88 1.56
C LEU A 209 -0.98 15.52 0.11
N ARG A 210 -1.96 15.19 -0.75
CA ARG A 210 -1.72 14.72 -2.14
C ARG A 210 -1.17 15.77 -3.10
N GLY A 211 -1.27 17.06 -2.75
CA GLY A 211 -0.77 18.17 -3.58
C GLY A 211 0.52 18.81 -3.05
N LEU A 212 1.13 18.23 -2.01
CA LEU A 212 2.36 18.80 -1.46
C LEU A 212 3.57 18.42 -2.34
N PRO A 213 4.48 19.38 -2.58
CA PRO A 213 5.71 19.14 -3.33
C PRO A 213 6.73 18.29 -2.55
#